data_AF-A0A0J8SXT3-F1
#
_entry.id   AF-A0A0J8SXT3-F1
#
_cell.length_a   1.000
_cell.length_b   1.000
_cell.length_c   1.000
_cell.angle_alpha   90.00
_cell.angle_beta   90.00
_cell.angle_gamma   90.00
#
_symmetry.space_group_name_H-M   'P 1'
#
loop_
_entity.id
_entity.type
_entity.pdbx_description
1 polymer ?
#
loop_
_entity_poly.entity_id
_entity_poly.type
_entity_poly.pdbx_seq_one_letter_code
_entity_poly.pdbx_strand_id
1 'polypeptide(L)'
;MICASEQAVIIEEPIFDQVKKKMIANGCYFVNKDEAAKLTAGAINTEKCAVNPAIVGQSAVSIAKLCGIEVPAGTKILVAEIEGVGTKFPLSAEKLSPVLACYKVKTAAEGIERAAEVVAFGGMGHSSVIHSTNEEVIGKFVTHWGCSWVLYR
;
A
#
# COMPACT_ATOMS: atom_id res chain seq x y z
N MET A 1 0.99 10.28 -12.90
CA MET A 1 1.56 10.40 -11.54
C MET A 1 0.69 11.38 -10.78
N ILE A 2 0.12 10.96 -9.65
CA ILE A 2 -0.71 11.80 -8.77
C ILE A 2 -0.25 11.52 -7.33
N CYS A 3 0.13 12.55 -6.58
CA CYS A 3 0.64 12.43 -5.21
C CYS A 3 -0.39 11.83 -4.24
N ALA A 4 -1.69 12.01 -4.52
CA ALA A 4 -2.78 11.44 -3.73
C ALA A 4 -3.12 9.97 -4.07
N SER A 5 -2.30 9.30 -4.90
CA SER A 5 -2.50 7.87 -5.19
C SER A 5 -2.21 7.01 -3.97
N GLU A 6 -2.99 5.96 -3.80
CA GLU A 6 -2.89 5.04 -2.65
C GLU A 6 -1.48 4.41 -2.59
N GLN A 7 -0.88 4.43 -1.40
CA GLN A 7 0.43 3.83 -1.13
C GLN A 7 0.33 2.49 -0.38
N ALA A 8 -0.80 2.27 0.28
CA ALA A 8 -1.07 1.10 1.08
C ALA A 8 -2.56 0.76 1.07
N VAL A 9 -2.87 -0.52 1.22
CA VAL A 9 -4.20 -1.04 1.52
C VAL A 9 -4.15 -1.75 2.88
N ILE A 10 -5.11 -1.46 3.75
CA ILE A 10 -5.22 -2.04 5.09
C ILE A 10 -6.57 -2.74 5.14
N ILE A 11 -6.58 -4.03 5.46
CA ILE A 11 -7.76 -4.88 5.32
C ILE A 11 -7.96 -5.69 6.59
N GLU A 12 -9.19 -5.73 7.10
CA GLU A 12 -9.53 -6.55 8.25
C GLU A 12 -9.47 -8.05 7.92
N GLU A 13 -8.95 -8.83 8.85
CA GLU A 13 -8.78 -10.28 8.76
C GLU A 13 -10.05 -11.03 8.29
N PRO A 14 -11.28 -10.72 8.79
CA PRO A 14 -12.50 -11.43 8.37
C PRO A 14 -12.83 -11.30 6.88
N ILE A 15 -12.36 -10.25 6.21
CA ILE A 15 -12.65 -9.99 4.79
C ILE A 15 -11.41 -10.07 3.90
N PHE A 16 -10.23 -10.34 4.47
CA PHE A 16 -8.94 -10.29 3.78
C PHE A 16 -8.92 -11.13 2.49
N ASP A 17 -9.30 -12.40 2.58
CA ASP A 17 -9.29 -13.31 1.44
C ASP A 17 -10.28 -12.90 0.34
N GLN A 18 -11.44 -12.36 0.75
CA GLN A 18 -12.46 -11.88 -0.19
C GLN A 18 -11.96 -10.65 -0.95
N VAL A 19 -11.34 -9.70 -0.25
CA VAL A 19 -10.75 -8.49 -0.84
C VAL A 19 -9.57 -8.86 -1.74
N LYS A 20 -8.66 -9.71 -1.27
CA LYS A 20 -7.52 -10.21 -2.05
C LYS A 20 -7.98 -10.86 -3.35
N LYS A 21 -9.00 -11.72 -3.30
CA LYS A 21 -9.58 -12.33 -4.50
C LYS A 21 -10.15 -11.30 -5.46
N LYS A 22 -10.85 -10.28 -4.97
CA LYS A 22 -11.38 -9.18 -5.80
C LYS A 22 -10.26 -8.34 -6.41
N MET A 23 -9.21 -8.03 -5.65
CA MET A 23 -8.04 -7.30 -6.15
C MET A 23 -7.35 -8.07 -7.29
N ILE A 24 -7.13 -9.38 -7.10
CA ILE A 24 -6.56 -10.26 -8.14
C ILE A 24 -7.44 -10.27 -9.39
N ALA A 25 -8.75 -10.42 -9.24
CA ALA A 25 -9.70 -10.39 -10.36
C ALA A 25 -9.69 -9.04 -11.12
N ASN A 26 -9.27 -7.95 -10.47
CA ASN A 26 -9.15 -6.62 -11.07
C ASN A 26 -7.74 -6.31 -11.62
N GLY A 27 -6.82 -7.28 -11.63
CA GLY A 27 -5.50 -7.17 -12.22
C GLY A 27 -4.38 -6.80 -11.23
N CYS A 28 -4.60 -6.97 -9.92
CA CYS A 28 -3.52 -6.91 -8.94
C CYS A 28 -2.76 -8.22 -8.89
N TYR A 29 -1.43 -8.16 -8.79
CA TYR A 29 -0.57 -9.32 -8.57
C TYR A 29 -0.01 -9.26 -7.15
N PHE A 30 -0.36 -10.25 -6.33
CA PHE A 30 0.19 -10.38 -4.98
C PHE A 30 1.52 -11.11 -5.04
N VAL A 31 2.59 -10.42 -4.68
CA VAL A 31 3.93 -11.01 -4.68
C VAL A 31 4.09 -12.00 -3.53
N ASN A 32 4.83 -13.08 -3.77
CA ASN A 32 5.26 -13.99 -2.71
C ASN A 32 6.42 -13.38 -1.90
N LYS A 33 6.90 -14.07 -0.87
CA LYS A 33 7.97 -13.56 0.02
C LYS A 33 9.28 -13.26 -0.71
N ASP A 34 9.68 -14.11 -1.66
CA ASP A 34 10.92 -13.95 -2.42
C ASP A 34 10.81 -12.79 -3.42
N GLU A 35 9.66 -12.69 -4.09
CA GLU A 35 9.33 -11.57 -4.98
C GLU A 35 9.21 -10.25 -4.20
N ALA A 36 8.67 -10.26 -2.98
CA ALA A 36 8.60 -9.07 -2.13
C ALA A 36 9.99 -8.57 -1.74
N ALA A 37 10.94 -9.47 -1.46
CA ALA A 37 12.33 -9.09 -1.19
C ALA A 37 12.99 -8.44 -2.42
N LYS A 38 12.80 -9.03 -3.61
CA LYS A 38 13.27 -8.46 -4.88
C LYS A 38 12.63 -7.09 -5.16
N LEU A 39 11.32 -6.98 -4.96
CA LEU A 39 10.57 -5.75 -5.15
C LEU A 39 11.04 -4.67 -4.17
N THR A 40 11.30 -5.01 -2.91
CA THR A 40 11.84 -4.08 -1.91
C THR A 40 13.18 -3.52 -2.36
N ALA A 41 14.11 -4.38 -2.78
CA ALA A 41 15.44 -3.99 -3.24
C ALA A 41 15.40 -3.14 -4.54
N GLY A 42 14.44 -3.43 -5.43
CA GLY A 42 14.26 -2.70 -6.68
C GLY A 42 13.48 -1.39 -6.55
N ALA A 43 12.55 -1.29 -5.61
CA ALA A 43 11.65 -0.15 -5.46
C ALA A 43 12.19 0.93 -4.51
N ILE A 44 12.95 0.55 -3.48
CA ILE A 44 13.39 1.46 -2.43
C ILE A 44 14.90 1.33 -2.23
N ASN A 45 15.60 2.46 -2.27
CA ASN A 45 17.00 2.52 -1.85
C ASN A 45 17.04 2.51 -0.32
N THR A 46 17.42 1.37 0.27
CA THR A 46 17.47 1.16 1.72
C THR A 46 18.53 2.00 2.43
N GLU A 47 19.62 2.37 1.74
CA GLU A 47 20.68 3.21 2.32
C GLU A 47 20.25 4.67 2.47
N LYS A 48 19.47 5.16 1.50
CA LYS A 48 18.97 6.54 1.48
C LYS A 48 17.53 6.68 2.00
N CYS A 49 16.88 5.55 2.31
CA CYS A 49 15.44 5.47 2.61
C CYS A 49 14.59 6.28 1.61
N ALA A 50 14.92 6.16 0.33
CA ALA A 50 14.31 6.95 -0.75
C ALA A 50 13.79 6.05 -1.86
N VAL A 51 12.74 6.49 -2.55
CA VAL A 51 12.20 5.79 -3.72
C VAL A 51 13.27 5.64 -4.80
N ASN A 52 13.34 4.48 -5.45
CA ASN A 52 14.19 4.29 -6.61
C ASN A 52 13.60 5.08 -7.79
N PRO A 53 14.28 6.08 -8.35
CA PRO A 53 13.75 6.86 -9.47
C PRO A 53 13.43 6.00 -10.70
N ALA A 54 14.05 4.82 -10.84
CA ALA A 54 13.78 3.90 -11.95
C ALA A 54 12.36 3.32 -11.94
N ILE A 55 11.67 3.29 -10.79
CA ILE A 55 10.29 2.78 -10.71
C ILE A 55 9.22 3.87 -10.86
N VAL A 56 9.60 5.14 -10.71
CA VAL A 56 8.65 6.25 -10.65
C VAL A 56 7.91 6.39 -11.98
N GLY A 57 6.58 6.36 -11.92
CA GLY A 57 5.71 6.48 -13.10
C GLY A 57 5.74 5.29 -14.07
N GLN A 58 6.44 4.20 -13.74
CA GLN A 58 6.51 3.01 -14.58
C GLN A 58 5.26 2.11 -14.42
N SER A 59 5.03 1.23 -15.39
CA SER A 59 3.99 0.20 -15.29
C SER A 59 4.37 -0.89 -14.29
N ALA A 60 3.37 -1.58 -13.71
CA ALA A 60 3.61 -2.71 -12.81
C ALA A 60 4.44 -3.83 -13.48
N VAL A 61 4.19 -4.08 -14.77
CA VAL A 61 4.95 -5.07 -15.55
C VAL A 61 6.42 -4.63 -15.74
N SER A 62 6.66 -3.36 -16.03
CA SER A 62 8.02 -2.81 -16.16
C SER A 62 8.80 -2.90 -14.84
N ILE A 63 8.13 -2.60 -13.72
CA ILE A 63 8.72 -2.66 -12.38
C ILE A 63 9.03 -4.12 -12.00
N ALA A 64 8.09 -5.04 -12.25
CA ALA A 64 8.32 -6.47 -12.03
C ALA A 64 9.54 -6.97 -12.81
N LYS A 65 9.64 -6.61 -14.09
CA LYS A 65 10.80 -6.95 -14.94
C LYS A 65 12.11 -6.36 -14.39
N LEU A 66 12.10 -5.09 -13.96
CA LEU A 66 13.26 -4.44 -13.33
C LEU A 66 13.72 -5.20 -12.06
N CYS A 67 12.77 -5.73 -11.30
CA CYS A 67 13.03 -6.49 -10.08
C CYS A 67 13.31 -7.99 -10.32
N GLY A 68 13.29 -8.48 -11.57
CA GLY A 68 13.44 -9.90 -11.87
C GLY A 68 12.27 -10.76 -11.37
N ILE A 69 11.06 -10.23 -11.50
CA ILE A 69 9.77 -10.88 -11.18
C ILE A 69 9.00 -11.03 -12.49
N GLU A 70 8.44 -12.23 -12.72
CA GLU A 70 7.58 -12.49 -13.86
C GLU A 70 6.11 -12.31 -13.46
N VAL A 71 5.40 -11.43 -14.17
CA VAL A 71 3.98 -11.18 -13.94
C VAL A 71 3.20 -11.23 -15.25
N PRO A 72 1.90 -11.55 -15.23
CA PRO A 72 1.06 -11.49 -16.43
C PRO A 72 1.10 -10.11 -17.10
N ALA A 73 1.08 -10.05 -18.44
CA ALA A 73 1.17 -8.80 -19.21
C ALA A 73 0.06 -7.77 -18.90
N GLY A 74 -1.08 -8.21 -18.37
CA GLY A 74 -2.19 -7.36 -17.95
C GLY A 74 -2.12 -6.87 -16.49
N THR A 75 -1.02 -7.12 -15.79
CA THR A 75 -0.86 -6.73 -14.37
C THR A 75 -0.89 -5.21 -14.24
N LYS A 76 -1.82 -4.71 -13.43
CA LYS A 76 -2.02 -3.28 -13.20
C LYS A 76 -1.27 -2.78 -11.99
N ILE A 77 -1.23 -3.56 -10.90
CA ILE A 77 -0.66 -3.18 -9.61
C ILE A 77 0.08 -4.38 -9.00
N LEU A 78 1.27 -4.14 -8.46
CA LEU A 78 1.99 -5.11 -7.61
C LEU A 78 1.60 -4.87 -6.15
N VAL A 79 1.25 -5.92 -5.42
CA VAL A 79 0.80 -5.82 -4.03
C VAL A 79 1.70 -6.69 -3.15
N ALA A 80 2.36 -6.08 -2.17
CA ALA A 80 3.24 -6.76 -1.22
C ALA A 80 2.63 -6.76 0.18
N GLU A 81 2.37 -7.95 0.72
CA GLU A 81 1.96 -8.11 2.12
C GLU A 81 3.16 -7.85 3.03
N ILE A 82 3.03 -6.87 3.94
CA ILE A 82 4.09 -6.49 4.88
C ILE A 82 3.53 -6.37 6.31
N GLU A 83 4.39 -6.57 7.30
CA GLU A 83 3.97 -6.73 8.70
C GLU A 83 3.97 -5.43 9.50
N GLY A 84 4.68 -4.39 9.04
CA GLY A 84 4.78 -3.12 9.76
C GLY A 84 5.22 -1.95 8.89
N VAL A 85 5.42 -0.80 9.55
CA VAL A 85 5.79 0.47 8.93
C VAL A 85 7.17 0.90 9.40
N GLY A 86 7.95 1.51 8.50
CA GLY A 86 9.19 2.18 8.83
C GLY A 86 10.38 1.68 8.02
N THR A 87 11.59 2.06 8.43
CA THR A 87 12.83 1.70 7.72
C THR A 87 13.10 0.20 7.67
N LYS A 88 12.56 -0.58 8.62
CA LYS A 88 12.59 -2.05 8.61
C LYS A 88 11.66 -2.67 7.55
N PHE A 89 10.68 -1.90 7.07
CA PHE A 89 9.70 -2.31 6.07
C PHE A 89 9.71 -1.29 4.93
N PRO A 90 10.75 -1.25 4.07
CA PRO A 90 10.95 -0.14 3.14
C PRO A 90 9.77 0.10 2.19
N LEU A 91 9.05 -0.96 1.81
CA LEU A 91 7.82 -0.87 1.00
C LEU A 91 6.67 -0.12 1.69
N SER A 92 6.77 0.24 2.97
CA SER A 92 5.81 1.12 3.64
C SER A 92 5.97 2.59 3.24
N ALA A 93 7.14 3.00 2.72
CA ALA A 93 7.42 4.37 2.26
C ALA A 93 6.64 4.73 0.99
N GLU A 94 6.62 5.99 0.58
CA GLU A 94 6.04 6.39 -0.71
C GLU A 94 6.77 5.75 -1.91
N LYS A 95 6.01 5.29 -2.91
CA LYS A 95 6.53 4.51 -4.07
C LYS A 95 6.30 5.17 -5.42
N LEU A 96 5.41 6.18 -5.52
CA LEU A 96 5.12 6.96 -6.73
C LEU A 96 4.92 6.13 -8.03
N SER A 97 4.38 4.93 -7.87
CA SER A 97 4.30 3.89 -8.90
C SER A 97 3.19 2.90 -8.54
N PRO A 98 2.74 2.01 -9.44
CA PRO A 98 1.67 1.04 -9.17
C PRO A 98 2.16 -0.14 -8.29
N VAL A 99 2.64 0.19 -7.09
CA VAL A 99 3.09 -0.73 -6.05
C VAL A 99 2.38 -0.37 -4.75
N LEU A 100 1.64 -1.33 -4.19
CA LEU A 100 0.91 -1.17 -2.92
C LEU A 100 1.52 -2.05 -1.84
N ALA A 101 1.73 -1.46 -0.66
CA ALA A 101 1.82 -2.23 0.57
C ALA A 101 0.43 -2.76 0.96
N CYS A 102 0.36 -3.98 1.48
CA CYS A 102 -0.87 -4.58 1.99
C CYS A 102 -0.68 -5.01 3.44
N TYR A 103 -1.59 -4.58 4.30
CA TYR A 103 -1.60 -4.93 5.71
C TYR A 103 -2.88 -5.68 6.05
N LYS A 104 -2.73 -6.76 6.82
CA LYS A 104 -3.84 -7.45 7.45
C LYS A 104 -3.92 -7.04 8.91
N VAL A 105 -5.08 -6.58 9.36
CA VAL A 105 -5.34 -6.14 10.75
C VAL A 105 -6.52 -6.89 11.34
N LYS A 106 -6.61 -7.02 12.66
CA LYS A 106 -7.71 -7.77 13.30
C LYS A 106 -8.98 -6.97 13.44
N THR A 107 -8.87 -5.65 13.59
CA THR A 107 -10.00 -4.76 13.89
C THR A 107 -9.86 -3.41 13.18
N ALA A 108 -10.98 -2.71 13.02
CA ALA A 108 -11.01 -1.35 12.52
C ALA A 108 -10.14 -0.38 13.34
N ALA A 109 -10.05 -0.54 14.66
CA ALA A 109 -9.20 0.28 15.50
C ALA A 109 -7.71 0.10 15.15
N GLU A 110 -7.26 -1.15 15.03
CA GLU A 110 -5.91 -1.48 14.57
C GLU A 110 -5.67 -0.99 13.13
N GLY A 111 -6.70 -1.03 12.28
CA GLY A 111 -6.65 -0.48 10.92
C GLY A 111 -6.44 1.04 10.90
N ILE A 112 -7.12 1.78 11.79
CA ILE A 112 -6.95 3.22 11.97
C ILE A 112 -5.52 3.52 12.48
N GLU A 113 -5.05 2.78 13.48
CA GLU A 113 -3.68 2.94 14.01
C GLU A 113 -2.61 2.65 12.94
N ARG A 114 -2.76 1.54 12.18
CA ARG A 114 -1.84 1.20 11.09
C ARG A 114 -1.83 2.27 10.01
N ALA A 115 -3.00 2.81 9.67
CA ALA A 115 -3.05 3.92 8.74
C ALA A 115 -2.27 5.11 9.29
N ALA A 116 -2.43 5.44 10.59
CA ALA A 116 -1.75 6.55 11.24
C ALA A 116 -0.22 6.39 11.18
N GLU A 117 0.29 5.17 11.40
CA GLU A 117 1.70 4.84 11.22
C GLU A 117 2.18 5.12 9.78
N VAL A 118 1.44 4.65 8.77
CA VAL A 118 1.80 4.83 7.35
C VAL A 118 1.88 6.30 6.99
N VAL A 119 0.89 7.10 7.40
CA VAL A 119 0.84 8.53 7.13
C VAL A 119 1.95 9.27 7.89
N ALA A 120 2.19 8.94 9.15
CA ALA A 120 3.26 9.55 9.94
C ALA A 120 4.65 9.28 9.34
N PHE A 121 4.84 8.15 8.66
CA PHE A 121 6.14 7.78 8.08
C PHE A 121 6.50 8.57 6.81
N GLY A 122 5.54 9.07 6.03
CA GLY A 122 5.86 9.77 4.78
C GLY A 122 4.74 10.53 4.08
N GLY A 123 3.58 10.69 4.71
CA GLY A 123 2.38 11.29 4.08
C GLY A 123 1.60 12.25 4.97
N MET A 124 2.20 12.74 6.06
CA MET A 124 1.51 13.54 7.08
C MET A 124 0.79 14.74 6.44
N GLY A 125 -0.52 14.82 6.65
CA GLY A 125 -1.37 15.91 6.18
C GLY A 125 -1.94 15.75 4.76
N HIS A 126 -1.60 14.70 4.02
CA HIS A 126 -1.91 14.60 2.59
C HIS A 126 -3.31 14.03 2.29
N SER A 127 -3.48 12.71 2.32
CA SER A 127 -4.76 12.05 2.00
C SER A 127 -4.88 10.71 2.70
N SER A 128 -6.10 10.35 3.08
CA SER A 128 -6.42 9.02 3.62
C SER A 128 -7.83 8.62 3.16
N VAL A 129 -8.06 7.33 2.90
CA VAL A 129 -9.33 6.83 2.35
C VAL A 129 -9.86 5.72 3.24
N ILE A 130 -11.16 5.73 3.52
CA ILE A 130 -11.83 4.64 4.24
C ILE A 130 -13.04 4.14 3.45
N HIS A 131 -13.11 2.82 3.30
CA HIS A 131 -14.26 2.11 2.76
C HIS A 131 -14.94 1.36 3.91
N SER A 132 -16.09 1.85 4.35
CA SER A 132 -16.85 1.28 5.47
C SER A 132 -18.31 1.68 5.33
N THR A 133 -19.24 0.93 5.91
CA THR A 133 -20.64 1.34 6.06
C THR A 133 -21.00 1.61 7.52
N ASN A 134 -20.02 1.59 8.42
CA ASN A 134 -20.19 1.82 9.85
C ASN A 134 -19.81 3.27 10.21
N GLU A 135 -20.82 4.09 10.50
CA GLU A 135 -20.68 5.52 10.83
C GLU A 135 -19.76 5.79 12.03
N GLU A 136 -19.76 4.92 13.04
CA GLU A 136 -18.88 5.07 14.20
C GLU A 136 -17.41 4.88 13.82
N VAL A 137 -17.11 3.86 13.00
CA VAL A 137 -15.76 3.60 12.50
C VAL A 137 -15.30 4.75 11.61
N ILE A 138 -16.18 5.28 10.76
CA ILE A 138 -15.89 6.42 9.89
C ILE A 138 -15.62 7.67 10.74
N GLY A 139 -16.44 7.94 11.76
CA GLY A 139 -16.24 9.06 12.69
C GLY A 139 -14.92 8.95 13.44
N LYS A 140 -14.59 7.75 13.95
CA LYS A 140 -13.29 7.48 14.58
C LYS A 140 -12.14 7.70 13.60
N PHE A 141 -12.27 7.23 12.36
CA PHE A 141 -11.27 7.47 11.33
C PHE A 141 -11.09 8.97 11.15
N VAL A 142 -12.13 9.73 10.76
CA VAL A 142 -12.04 11.18 10.47
C VAL A 142 -11.41 11.98 11.62
N THR A 143 -11.79 11.69 12.86
CA THR A 143 -11.29 12.42 14.05
C THR A 143 -9.85 12.08 14.44
N HIS A 144 -9.33 10.92 14.00
CA HIS A 144 -7.98 10.46 14.33
C HIS A 144 -6.88 11.14 13.48
N TRP A 145 -7.25 12.09 12.59
CA TRP A 145 -6.34 12.63 11.58
C TRP A 145 -6.21 14.15 11.54
N GLY A 146 -5.01 14.62 11.21
CA GLY A 146 -4.72 15.95 10.66
C GLY A 146 -4.61 15.97 9.12
N CYS A 147 -5.25 15.02 8.43
CA CYS A 147 -5.23 14.92 6.96
C CYS A 147 -6.24 15.90 6.34
N SER A 148 -5.87 16.59 5.25
CA SER A 148 -6.76 17.55 4.60
C SER A 148 -7.93 16.92 3.83
N TRP A 149 -7.83 15.63 3.45
CA TRP A 149 -8.83 14.95 2.62
C TRP A 149 -9.10 13.52 3.10
N VAL A 150 -10.37 13.24 3.42
CA VAL A 150 -10.89 11.89 3.69
C VAL A 150 -11.91 11.54 2.62
N LEU A 151 -11.64 10.50 1.83
CA LEU A 151 -12.61 9.98 0.86
C LEU A 151 -13.38 8.81 1.50
N TYR A 152 -14.71 8.90 1.41
CA TYR A 152 -15.65 7.92 1.93
C TYR A 152 -16.46 7.29 0.79
N ARG A 153 -16.69 5.97 0.84
CA ARG A 153 -17.57 5.27 -0.09
C ARG A 153 -18.24 4.07 0.55
#